data_AF-A0A661F4U3-F1
#
_entry.id   AF-A0A661F4U3-F1
#
_cell.length_a   1.000
_cell.length_b   1.000
_cell.length_c   1.000
_cell.angle_alpha   90.00
_cell.angle_beta   90.00
_cell.angle_gamma   90.00
#
_symmetry.space_group_name_H-M   'P 1'
#
loop_
_entity.id
_entity.type
_entity.pdbx_description
1 polymer ?
#
loop_
_entity_poly.entity_id
_entity_poly.type
_entity_poly.pdbx_seq_one_letter_code
_entity_poly.pdbx_strand_id
1 'polypeptide(L)'
;APANADKASAPVSSPKQAIDHMHHKLHNDQASFKAKEVQALKELNAITIRENVKLDEVNAKIDELMAARTQIMRLRYAHLIEMRKILTDDQKVGYDKAILQRSAVK
;
A
#
# COMPACT_ATOMS: atom_id res chain seq x y z
N ALA A 1 13.93 38.26 36.77
CA ALA A 1 13.04 37.80 35.68
C ALA A 1 12.80 38.96 34.71
N PRO A 2 12.51 38.75 33.42
CA PRO A 2 12.34 37.48 32.68
C PRO A 2 13.41 37.38 31.56
N ALA A 3 13.45 36.47 30.57
CA ALA A 3 12.53 35.44 30.12
C ALA A 3 13.35 34.36 29.36
N ASN A 4 12.82 33.16 29.36
CA ASN A 4 13.18 32.00 28.56
C ASN A 4 13.56 32.31 27.10
N ALA A 5 14.54 31.56 26.59
CA ALA A 5 14.47 31.02 25.24
C ALA A 5 14.95 29.56 25.29
N ASP A 6 14.07 28.72 25.83
CA ASP A 6 14.00 27.33 25.44
C ASP A 6 13.71 27.28 23.94
N LYS A 7 14.54 26.55 23.19
CA LYS A 7 14.13 25.71 22.07
C LYS A 7 15.33 24.92 21.55
N ALA A 8 15.60 23.82 22.25
CA ALA A 8 15.97 22.62 21.55
C ALA A 8 14.80 22.24 20.62
N SER A 9 15.00 22.34 19.31
CA SER A 9 14.22 21.55 18.35
C SER A 9 15.08 21.28 17.14
N ALA A 10 15.87 20.20 17.24
CA ALA A 10 16.40 19.48 16.09
C ALA A 10 15.25 19.09 15.13
N PRO A 11 15.55 18.89 13.84
CA PRO A 11 14.83 19.49 12.74
C PRO A 11 13.43 18.91 12.58
N VAL A 12 12.46 19.80 12.33
CA VAL A 12 11.20 19.44 11.70
C VAL A 12 11.57 18.71 10.40
N SER A 13 11.34 17.41 10.35
CA SER A 13 11.52 16.62 9.12
C SER A 13 10.79 17.35 8.01
N SER A 14 11.51 17.72 6.94
CA SER A 14 10.89 18.43 5.82
C SER A 14 9.67 17.64 5.31
N PRO A 15 8.62 18.29 4.79
CA PRO A 15 7.45 17.58 4.24
C PRO A 15 7.81 16.46 3.26
N LYS A 16 8.92 16.62 2.52
CA LYS A 16 9.49 15.60 1.65
C LYS A 16 9.95 14.35 2.41
N GLN A 17 10.69 14.51 3.51
CA GLN A 17 11.14 13.39 4.34
C GLN A 17 9.97 12.62 4.96
N ALA A 18 8.91 13.32 5.37
CA ALA A 18 7.70 12.67 5.87
C ALA A 18 7.02 11.82 4.78
N ILE A 19 6.88 12.36 3.57
CA ILE A 19 6.33 11.65 2.41
C ILE A 19 7.19 10.42 2.05
N ASP A 20 8.52 10.58 1.98
CA ASP A 20 9.45 9.50 1.67
C ASP A 20 9.35 8.37 2.69
N HIS A 21 9.26 8.71 3.99
CA HIS A 21 9.06 7.74 5.05
C HIS A 21 7.74 6.96 4.89
N MET A 22 6.64 7.64 4.56
CA MET A 22 5.35 6.99 4.34
C MET A 22 5.41 6.01 3.15
N HIS A 23 6.10 6.37 2.07
CA HIS A 23 6.31 5.48 0.93
C HIS A 23 7.15 4.25 1.29
N HIS A 24 8.25 4.44 2.02
CA HIS A 24 9.07 3.32 2.51
C HIS A 24 8.27 2.38 3.42
N LYS A 25 7.45 2.94 4.31
CA LYS A 25 6.57 2.14 5.17
C LYS A 25 5.59 1.31 4.35
N LEU A 26 4.90 1.91 3.37
CA LEU A 26 3.98 1.18 2.49
C LEU A 26 4.71 0.03 1.76
N HIS A 27 5.92 0.27 1.26
CA HIS A 27 6.72 -0.76 0.59
C HIS A 27 6.99 -1.95 1.51
N ASN A 28 7.44 -1.69 2.73
CA ASN A 28 7.73 -2.72 3.73
C ASN A 28 6.47 -3.49 4.13
N ASP A 29 5.37 -2.78 4.41
CA ASP A 29 4.10 -3.39 4.82
C ASP A 29 3.53 -4.29 3.71
N GLN A 30 3.71 -3.93 2.43
CA GLN A 30 3.27 -4.73 1.29
C GLN A 30 4.18 -5.92 0.96
N ALA A 31 5.44 -5.94 1.42
CA ALA A 31 6.44 -6.89 0.95
C ALA A 31 6.00 -8.35 1.15
N SER A 32 5.50 -8.68 2.34
CA SER A 32 5.04 -10.04 2.65
C SER A 32 3.82 -10.47 1.83
N PHE A 33 2.89 -9.55 1.57
CA PHE A 33 1.70 -9.84 0.77
C PHE A 33 2.03 -9.98 -0.72
N LYS A 34 2.99 -9.21 -1.25
CA LYS A 34 3.49 -9.39 -2.62
C LYS A 34 4.16 -10.74 -2.80
N ALA A 35 4.97 -11.17 -1.83
CA ALA A 35 5.56 -12.51 -1.86
C ALA A 35 4.48 -13.61 -1.85
N LYS A 36 3.45 -13.46 -1.01
CA LYS A 36 2.29 -14.36 -0.97
C LYS A 36 1.50 -14.37 -2.28
N GLU A 37 1.26 -13.21 -2.89
CA GLU A 37 0.58 -13.10 -4.19
C GLU A 37 1.32 -13.88 -5.27
N VAL A 38 2.64 -13.69 -5.38
CA VAL A 38 3.48 -14.40 -6.36
C VAL A 38 3.45 -15.91 -6.11
N GLN A 39 3.57 -16.34 -4.85
CA GLN A 39 3.57 -17.75 -4.51
C GLN A 39 2.20 -18.40 -4.78
N ALA A 40 1.10 -17.77 -4.36
CA ALA A 40 -0.25 -18.27 -4.60
C ALA A 40 -0.57 -18.36 -6.10
N LEU A 41 -0.14 -17.38 -6.90
CA LEU A 41 -0.29 -17.42 -8.36
C LEU A 41 0.51 -18.57 -8.99
N LYS A 42 1.75 -18.79 -8.53
CA LYS A 42 2.58 -19.92 -8.99
C LYS A 42 1.91 -21.26 -8.66
N GLU A 43 1.37 -21.39 -7.46
CA GLU A 43 0.67 -22.60 -7.02
C GLU A 43 -0.63 -22.82 -7.81
N LEU A 44 -1.43 -21.77 -8.03
CA LEU A 44 -2.62 -21.82 -8.86
C LEU A 44 -2.28 -22.32 -10.27
N ASN A 45 -1.25 -21.77 -10.90
CA ASN A 45 -0.80 -22.23 -12.22
C ASN A 45 -0.28 -23.68 -12.21
N ALA A 46 0.32 -24.13 -11.10
CA ALA A 46 0.82 -25.49 -10.98
C ALA A 46 -0.31 -26.53 -10.79
N ILE A 47 -1.41 -26.15 -10.13
CA ILE A 47 -2.54 -27.08 -9.94
C ILE A 47 -3.38 -27.22 -11.20
N THR A 48 -3.49 -26.18 -12.04
CA THR A 48 -4.34 -26.18 -13.24
C THR A 48 -3.86 -27.12 -14.34
N ILE A 49 -2.58 -27.54 -14.31
CA ILE A 49 -2.00 -28.49 -15.28
C ILE A 49 -2.03 -29.95 -14.81
N ARG A 50 -2.62 -30.24 -13.64
CA ARG A 50 -2.73 -31.61 -13.10
C ARG A 50 -3.94 -32.33 -13.70
N GLU A 51 -3.78 -33.61 -14.04
CA GLU A 51 -4.82 -34.40 -14.73
C GLU A 51 -6.12 -34.58 -13.94
N ASN A 52 -6.05 -34.61 -12.60
CA ASN A 52 -7.20 -34.90 -11.73
C ASN A 52 -7.53 -33.74 -10.77
N VAL A 53 -7.25 -32.49 -11.15
CA VAL A 53 -7.57 -31.34 -10.30
C VAL A 53 -9.08 -31.12 -10.22
N LYS A 54 -9.58 -30.87 -9.01
CA LYS A 54 -10.98 -30.49 -8.79
C LYS A 54 -11.12 -28.98 -8.83
N LEU A 55 -12.28 -28.50 -9.32
CA LEU A 55 -12.59 -27.08 -9.36
C LEU A 55 -12.53 -26.44 -7.96
N ASP A 56 -12.91 -27.16 -6.91
CA ASP A 56 -12.83 -26.67 -5.52
C ASP A 56 -11.39 -26.37 -5.09
N GLU A 57 -10.40 -27.16 -5.54
CA GLU A 57 -8.99 -26.90 -5.27
C GLU A 57 -8.49 -25.64 -5.99
N VAL A 58 -8.97 -25.42 -7.22
CA VAL A 58 -8.70 -24.20 -8.00
C VAL A 58 -9.29 -22.98 -7.32
N ASN A 59 -10.55 -23.06 -6.89
CA ASN A 59 -11.24 -21.97 -6.20
C ASN A 59 -10.53 -21.62 -4.88
N ALA A 60 -10.11 -22.61 -4.09
CA ALA A 60 -9.35 -22.38 -2.87
C ALA A 60 -8.03 -21.62 -3.13
N LYS A 61 -7.31 -21.94 -4.22
CA LYS A 61 -6.10 -21.20 -4.60
C LYS A 61 -6.37 -19.80 -5.13
N ILE A 62 -7.49 -19.59 -5.81
CA ILE A 62 -7.96 -18.25 -6.17
C ILE A 62 -8.24 -17.43 -4.91
N ASP A 63 -8.89 -18.00 -3.90
CA ASP A 63 -9.17 -17.31 -2.64
C ASP A 63 -7.89 -16.90 -1.91
N GLU A 64 -6.87 -17.78 -1.86
CA GLU A 64 -5.55 -17.45 -1.30
C GLU A 64 -4.89 -16.27 -2.04
N LEU A 65 -4.91 -16.30 -3.37
CA LEU A 65 -4.38 -15.22 -4.22
C LEU A 65 -5.12 -13.91 -3.97
N MET A 66 -6.45 -13.95 -3.92
CA MET A 66 -7.30 -12.79 -3.72
C MET A 66 -7.19 -12.21 -2.31
N ALA A 67 -6.94 -13.05 -1.31
CA ALA A 67 -6.66 -12.60 0.05
C ALA A 67 -5.39 -11.74 0.10
N ALA A 68 -4.30 -12.16 -0.56
CA ALA A 68 -3.07 -11.38 -0.64
C ALA A 68 -3.29 -10.03 -1.38
N ARG A 69 -3.95 -10.06 -2.54
CA ARG A 69 -4.29 -8.86 -3.32
C ARG A 69 -5.15 -7.88 -2.55
N THR A 70 -6.13 -8.39 -1.80
CA THR A 70 -7.00 -7.58 -0.96
C THR A 70 -6.21 -6.83 0.11
N GLN A 71 -5.23 -7.48 0.76
CA GLN A 71 -4.39 -6.81 1.75
C GLN A 71 -3.49 -5.74 1.13
N ILE A 72 -2.90 -6.01 -0.05
CA ILE A 72 -2.13 -5.01 -0.81
C ILE A 72 -3.00 -3.79 -1.13
N MET A 73 -4.24 -4.00 -1.59
CA MET A 73 -5.18 -2.92 -1.88
C MET A 73 -5.55 -2.13 -0.62
N ARG A 74 -5.87 -2.80 0.49
CA ARG A 74 -6.17 -2.13 1.77
C ARG A 74 -5.02 -1.23 2.22
N LEU A 75 -3.78 -1.74 2.20
CA LEU A 75 -2.59 -0.95 2.53
C LEU A 75 -2.40 0.24 1.58
N ARG A 76 -2.63 0.04 0.28
CA ARG A 76 -2.53 1.11 -0.73
C ARG A 76 -3.53 2.23 -0.46
N TYR A 77 -4.80 1.90 -0.22
CA TYR A 77 -5.83 2.92 0.01
C TYR A 77 -5.70 3.59 1.38
N ALA A 78 -5.27 2.86 2.42
CA ALA A 78 -4.89 3.46 3.69
C ALA A 78 -3.76 4.48 3.51
N HIS A 79 -2.71 4.13 2.76
CA HIS A 79 -1.62 5.06 2.43
C HIS A 79 -2.10 6.32 1.70
N LEU A 80 -3.04 6.19 0.75
CA LEU A 80 -3.60 7.37 0.06
C LEU A 80 -4.31 8.31 1.03
N ILE A 81 -5.10 7.76 1.95
CA ILE A 81 -5.81 8.53 2.98
C ILE A 81 -4.81 9.24 3.89
N GLU A 82 -3.78 8.52 4.39
CA GLU A 82 -2.77 9.12 5.27
C GLU A 82 -1.95 10.20 4.56
N MET A 83 -1.54 9.96 3.30
CA MET A 83 -0.82 10.95 2.49
C MET A 83 -1.64 12.23 2.35
N ARG A 84 -2.94 12.13 2.08
CA ARG A 84 -3.82 13.30 1.95
C ARG A 84 -3.88 14.15 3.23
N LYS A 85 -3.78 13.55 4.41
CA LYS A 85 -3.85 14.26 5.70
C LYS A 85 -2.70 15.23 5.94
N ILE A 86 -1.52 14.95 5.37
CA ILE A 86 -0.32 15.78 5.57
C ILE A 86 -0.14 16.88 4.51
N LEU A 87 -1.01 16.92 3.50
CA LEU A 87 -0.98 17.92 2.45
C LEU A 87 -1.67 19.21 2.87
N THR A 88 -1.18 20.34 2.36
CA THR A 88 -1.89 21.63 2.40
C THR A 88 -3.13 21.58 1.50
N ASP A 89 -4.08 22.50 1.70
CA ASP A 89 -5.32 22.52 0.92
C ASP A 89 -5.06 22.73 -0.58
N ASP A 90 -4.10 23.58 -0.94
CA ASP A 90 -3.69 23.78 -2.33
C ASP A 90 -3.10 22.50 -2.95
N GLN A 91 -2.30 21.75 -2.18
CA GLN A 91 -1.72 20.48 -2.65
C GLN A 91 -2.77 19.38 -2.81
N LYS A 92 -3.84 19.37 -2.00
CA LYS A 92 -4.92 18.38 -2.09
C LYS A 92 -5.63 18.43 -3.44
N VAL A 93 -5.79 19.60 -4.05
CA VAL A 93 -6.49 19.74 -5.35
C VAL A 93 -5.81 18.89 -6.44
N GLY A 94 -4.48 19.02 -6.58
CA GLY A 94 -3.72 18.24 -7.55
C GLY A 94 -3.68 16.75 -7.21
N TYR A 95 -3.55 16.43 -5.92
CA TYR A 95 -3.53 15.06 -5.42
C TYR A 95 -4.85 14.31 -5.67
N ASP A 96 -5.97 14.94 -5.34
CA ASP A 96 -7.32 14.38 -5.51
C ASP A 96 -7.63 14.14 -6.99
N LYS A 97 -7.28 15.10 -7.87
CA LYS A 97 -7.39 14.93 -9.32
C LYS A 97 -6.58 13.74 -9.82
N ALA A 98 -5.35 13.58 -9.34
CA ALA A 98 -4.49 12.46 -9.72
C ALA A 98 -5.05 11.09 -9.25
N ILE A 99 -5.70 11.05 -8.08
CA ILE A 99 -6.39 9.83 -7.61
C ILE A 99 -7.59 9.51 -8.50
N LEU A 100 -8.45 10.49 -8.81
CA LEU A 100 -9.65 10.29 -9.61
C LEU A 100 -9.34 9.90 -11.07
N GLN A 101 -8.17 10.29 -11.58
CA GLN A 101 -7.71 9.92 -12.93
C GLN A 101 -7.10 8.52 -13.01
N ARG A 102 -6.92 7.81 -11.88
CA ARG A 102 -6.55 6.40 -11.93
C ARG A 102 -7.75 5.62 -12.47
N SER A 103 -7.73 5.29 -13.75
CA SER A 103 -8.59 4.23 -14.27
C SER A 103 -8.38 3.01 -13.38
N ALA A 104 -9.49 2.34 -13.01
CA ALA A 104 -9.44 1.13 -12.20
C ALA A 104 -8.28 0.26 -12.69
N VAL A 105 -7.34 0.00 -11.77
CA VAL A 105 -6.04 -0.63 -12.00
C VAL A 105 -6.13 -1.66 -13.14
N LYS A 106 -5.37 -1.44 -14.22
CA LYS A 106 -5.20 -2.40 -15.31
C LYS A 106 -4.80 -3.77 -14.79
#